data_AF-A0A9N9JJC5-F1
#
_entry.id   AF-A0A9N9JJC5-F1
#
_cell.length_a   1.000
_cell.length_b   1.000
_cell.length_c   1.000
_cell.angle_alpha   90.00
_cell.angle_beta   90.00
_cell.angle_gamma   90.00
#
_symmetry.space_group_name_H-M   'P 1'
#
loop_
_entity.id
_entity.type
_entity.pdbx_description
1 polymer ?
#
loop_
_entity_poly.entity_id
_entity_poly.type
_entity_poly.pdbx_seq_one_letter_code
_entity_poly.pdbx_strand_id
1 'polypeptide(L)'
;YNFLITFPIEYITPFSVINEAMEYDPSIQQEELREIVTRAVNESADTYFEDSEALERLNRICTQFNDAFEGVRSVNNVQEAKLKINLNKQKIAENIGDLKTKLKRSSSDHAFELLERLNSLPIKDLKWNDPLASQVISDESKLVQNLEEASEKSFMEPFNKMQ
;
A
#
# COMPACT_ATOMS: atom_id res chain seq x y z
N TYR A 1 -23.67 15.46 10.59
CA TYR A 1 -22.68 15.53 9.50
C TYR A 1 -22.76 16.95 8.95
N ASN A 2 -21.93 17.87 9.47
CA ASN A 2 -22.13 19.31 9.24
C ASN A 2 -21.39 19.84 8.00
N PHE A 3 -20.70 18.97 7.25
CA PHE A 3 -19.92 19.37 6.08
C PHE A 3 -20.74 20.18 5.06
N LEU A 4 -22.00 19.81 4.85
CA LEU A 4 -22.92 20.44 3.89
C LEU A 4 -23.36 21.87 4.25
N ILE A 5 -23.12 22.32 5.48
CA ILE A 5 -23.50 23.66 5.95
C ILE A 5 -22.32 24.47 6.49
N THR A 6 -21.16 23.83 6.69
CA THR A 6 -19.97 24.48 7.23
C THR A 6 -19.03 24.99 6.12
N PHE A 7 -19.06 24.38 4.94
CA PHE A 7 -18.18 24.73 3.82
C PHE A 7 -18.91 25.50 2.72
N PRO A 8 -18.19 26.33 1.94
CA PRO A 8 -18.73 26.97 0.74
C PRO A 8 -19.36 25.94 -0.21
N ILE A 9 -20.49 26.31 -0.81
CA ILE A 9 -21.28 25.42 -1.67
C ILE A 9 -20.50 24.91 -2.88
N GLU A 10 -19.49 25.65 -3.33
CA GLU A 10 -18.60 25.28 -4.43
C GLU A 10 -17.70 24.08 -4.08
N TYR A 11 -17.43 23.86 -2.79
CA TYR A 11 -16.65 22.73 -2.30
C TYR A 11 -17.51 21.51 -1.98
N ILE A 12 -18.83 21.68 -1.97
CA ILE A 12 -19.80 20.62 -1.71
C ILE A 12 -20.09 19.91 -3.04
N THR A 13 -19.40 18.79 -3.24
CA THR A 13 -19.55 17.91 -4.41
C THR A 13 -19.85 16.49 -3.93
N PRO A 14 -20.42 15.63 -4.79
CA PRO A 14 -20.60 14.22 -4.45
C PRO A 14 -19.29 13.58 -3.96
N PHE A 15 -18.17 13.85 -4.63
CA PHE A 15 -16.87 13.28 -4.27
C PHE A 15 -16.33 13.81 -2.94
N SER A 16 -16.41 15.12 -2.68
CA SER A 16 -15.89 15.68 -1.42
C SER A 16 -16.69 15.22 -0.21
N VAL A 17 -18.02 15.09 -0.35
CA VAL A 17 -18.90 14.55 0.70
C VAL A 17 -18.55 13.10 1.02
N ILE A 18 -18.41 12.25 0.00
CA ILE A 18 -18.03 10.85 0.24
C ILE A 18 -16.61 10.73 0.78
N ASN A 19 -15.67 11.54 0.30
CA ASN A 19 -14.31 11.57 0.81
C ASN A 19 -14.27 11.93 2.30
N GLU A 20 -14.94 13.01 2.73
CA GLU A 20 -15.02 13.40 4.14
C GLU A 20 -15.60 12.28 5.02
N ALA A 21 -16.64 11.60 4.53
CA ALA A 21 -17.25 10.50 5.27
C ALA A 21 -16.31 9.28 5.39
N MET A 22 -15.59 8.94 4.31
CA MET A 22 -14.62 7.84 4.31
C MET A 22 -13.32 8.17 5.05
N GLU A 23 -12.94 9.44 5.17
CA GLU A 23 -11.84 9.86 6.03
C GLU A 23 -12.18 9.64 7.51
N TYR A 24 -13.45 9.84 7.90
CA TYR A 24 -13.94 9.57 9.23
C TYR A 24 -14.12 8.06 9.52
N ASP A 25 -14.73 7.32 8.58
CA ASP A 25 -14.87 5.86 8.64
C ASP A 25 -14.53 5.21 7.29
N PRO A 26 -13.28 4.74 7.09
CA PRO A 26 -12.86 4.10 5.85
C PRO A 26 -13.57 2.77 5.53
N SER A 27 -14.21 2.15 6.54
CA SER A 27 -14.82 0.83 6.44
C SER A 27 -16.33 0.86 6.22
N ILE A 28 -16.92 2.06 6.15
CA ILE A 28 -18.36 2.26 6.04
C ILE A 28 -18.92 1.57 4.79
N GLN A 29 -20.08 0.92 4.96
CA GLN A 29 -20.74 0.24 3.86
C GLN A 29 -21.47 1.25 2.96
N GLN A 30 -21.62 0.91 1.68
CA GLN A 30 -22.18 1.81 0.67
C GLN A 30 -23.61 2.24 1.00
N GLU A 31 -24.45 1.29 1.40
CA GLU A 31 -25.85 1.52 1.74
C GLU A 31 -25.98 2.36 3.01
N GLU A 32 -25.18 2.06 4.03
CA GLU A 32 -25.15 2.84 5.27
C GLU A 32 -24.73 4.30 5.01
N LEU A 33 -23.66 4.50 4.23
CA LEU A 33 -23.23 5.83 3.86
C LEU A 33 -24.29 6.56 3.01
N ARG A 34 -25.02 5.85 2.14
CA ARG A 34 -26.10 6.44 1.35
C ARG A 34 -27.20 6.98 2.23
N GLU A 35 -27.62 6.23 3.23
CA GLU A 35 -28.66 6.66 4.17
C GLU A 35 -28.22 7.91 4.94
N ILE A 36 -26.98 7.92 5.44
CA ILE A 36 -26.41 9.06 6.17
C ILE A 36 -26.36 10.30 5.27
N VAL A 37 -25.84 10.16 4.05
CA VAL A 37 -25.71 11.28 3.10
C VAL A 37 -27.08 11.79 2.67
N THR A 38 -28.02 10.91 2.35
CA THR A 38 -29.38 11.30 1.94
C THR A 38 -30.08 12.07 3.06
N ARG A 39 -29.97 11.58 4.30
CA ARG A 39 -30.51 12.29 5.47
C ARG A 39 -29.86 13.66 5.63
N ALA A 40 -28.53 13.74 5.56
CA ALA A 40 -27.81 15.00 5.72
C ALA A 40 -28.19 16.02 4.62
N VAL A 41 -28.36 15.57 3.38
CA VAL A 41 -28.81 16.42 2.26
C VAL A 41 -30.22 16.98 2.54
N ASN A 42 -31.15 16.12 2.95
CA ASN A 42 -32.51 16.55 3.28
C ASN A 42 -32.53 17.54 4.45
N GLU A 43 -31.76 17.30 5.50
CA GLU A 43 -31.64 18.21 6.66
C GLU A 43 -30.98 19.55 6.28
N SER A 44 -30.06 19.54 5.31
CA SER A 44 -29.36 20.74 4.88
C SER A 44 -30.18 21.60 3.90
N ALA A 45 -31.15 21.02 3.21
CA ALA A 45 -31.97 21.73 2.21
C ALA A 45 -32.69 22.96 2.80
N ASP A 46 -33.13 22.88 4.05
CA ASP A 46 -33.77 24.00 4.76
C ASP A 46 -32.85 25.22 4.90
N THR A 47 -31.52 25.01 4.92
CA THR A 47 -30.54 26.09 5.01
C THR A 47 -30.40 26.86 3.69
N TYR A 48 -30.71 26.21 2.56
CA TYR A 48 -30.53 26.76 1.22
C TYR A 48 -31.84 27.02 0.49
N PHE A 49 -32.97 27.14 1.20
CA PHE A 49 -34.30 27.15 0.58
C PHE A 49 -34.51 28.28 -0.46
N GLU A 50 -33.81 29.41 -0.34
CA GLU A 50 -33.88 30.53 -1.30
C GLU A 50 -32.83 30.42 -2.44
N ASP A 51 -31.88 29.50 -2.33
CA ASP A 51 -30.77 29.33 -3.28
C ASP A 51 -30.99 28.08 -4.13
N SER A 52 -31.62 28.28 -5.29
CA SER A 52 -31.89 27.20 -6.24
C SER A 52 -30.62 26.51 -6.74
N GLU A 53 -29.51 27.25 -6.87
CA GLU A 53 -28.25 26.69 -7.37
C GLU A 53 -27.61 25.78 -6.31
N ALA A 54 -27.65 26.20 -5.04
CA ALA A 54 -27.21 25.38 -3.93
C ALA A 54 -28.07 24.12 -3.75
N LEU A 55 -29.40 24.23 -3.87
CA LEU A 55 -30.29 23.08 -3.81
C LEU A 55 -30.05 22.10 -4.96
N GLU A 56 -29.78 22.57 -6.18
CA GLU A 56 -29.40 21.71 -7.29
C GLU A 56 -28.09 20.96 -6.99
N ARG A 57 -27.08 21.66 -6.45
CA ARG A 57 -25.81 21.03 -6.03
C ARG A 57 -26.01 19.98 -4.94
N LEU A 58 -26.85 20.24 -3.94
CA LEU A 58 -27.17 19.27 -2.90
C LEU A 58 -27.85 18.03 -3.49
N ASN A 59 -28.83 18.20 -4.37
CA ASN A 59 -29.50 17.08 -5.05
C ASN A 59 -28.52 16.26 -5.90
N ARG A 60 -27.51 16.91 -6.51
CA ARG A 60 -26.49 16.21 -7.28
C ARG A 60 -25.71 15.18 -6.45
N ILE A 61 -25.52 15.43 -5.14
CA ILE A 61 -24.88 14.47 -4.22
C ILE A 61 -25.62 13.13 -4.22
N CYS A 62 -26.95 13.18 -4.07
CA CYS A 62 -27.77 11.97 -4.06
C CYS A 62 -27.77 11.28 -5.44
N THR A 63 -27.92 12.05 -6.52
CA THR A 63 -27.98 11.48 -7.89
C THR A 63 -26.66 10.85 -8.34
N GLN A 64 -25.51 11.40 -7.93
CA GLN A 64 -24.18 10.94 -8.32
C GLN A 64 -23.50 10.11 -7.23
N PHE A 65 -24.25 9.68 -6.21
CA PHE A 65 -23.70 8.99 -5.04
C PHE A 65 -22.89 7.75 -5.42
N ASN A 66 -23.40 6.91 -6.33
CA ASN A 66 -22.75 5.65 -6.70
C ASN A 66 -21.39 5.88 -7.34
N ASP A 67 -21.35 6.77 -8.33
CA ASP A 67 -20.13 7.10 -9.07
C ASP A 67 -19.10 7.76 -8.14
N ALA A 68 -19.56 8.64 -7.24
CA ALA A 68 -18.71 9.27 -6.24
C ALA A 68 -18.14 8.26 -5.23
N PHE A 69 -18.98 7.35 -4.75
CA PHE A 69 -18.58 6.29 -3.83
C PHE A 69 -17.54 5.35 -4.45
N GLU A 70 -17.81 4.85 -5.64
CA GLU A 70 -16.87 3.99 -6.36
C GLU A 70 -15.56 4.72 -6.64
N GLY A 71 -15.63 5.97 -7.11
CA GLY A 71 -14.48 6.80 -7.43
C GLY A 71 -13.58 7.04 -6.22
N VAL A 72 -14.14 7.53 -5.11
CA VAL A 72 -13.37 7.80 -3.87
C VAL A 72 -12.80 6.50 -3.31
N ARG A 73 -13.59 5.43 -3.24
CA ARG A 73 -13.13 4.13 -2.72
C ARG A 73 -11.97 3.57 -3.56
N SER A 74 -12.05 3.69 -4.88
CA SER A 74 -10.99 3.28 -5.79
C SER A 74 -9.69 4.07 -5.55
N VAL A 75 -9.78 5.40 -5.42
CA VAL A 75 -8.63 6.25 -5.11
C VAL A 75 -7.97 5.85 -3.79
N ASN A 76 -8.76 5.64 -2.73
CA ASN A 76 -8.25 5.23 -1.42
C ASN A 76 -7.55 3.86 -1.49
N ASN A 77 -8.15 2.88 -2.15
CA ASN A 77 -7.54 1.56 -2.36
C ASN A 77 -6.19 1.63 -3.09
N VAL A 78 -6.08 2.48 -4.12
CA VAL A 78 -4.82 2.69 -4.86
C VAL A 78 -3.76 3.32 -3.97
N GLN A 79 -4.12 4.30 -3.14
CA GLN A 79 -3.20 4.92 -2.19
C GLN A 79 -2.69 3.91 -1.16
N GLU A 80 -3.58 3.11 -0.57
CA GLU A 80 -3.21 2.04 0.34
C GLU A 80 -2.26 1.02 -0.31
N ALA A 81 -2.54 0.61 -1.55
CA ALA A 81 -1.69 -0.32 -2.28
C ALA A 81 -0.28 0.28 -2.49
N LYS A 82 -0.19 1.56 -2.85
CA LYS A 82 1.10 2.27 -2.98
C LYS A 82 1.86 2.33 -1.66
N LEU A 83 1.18 2.61 -0.54
CA LEU A 83 1.78 2.62 0.80
C LEU A 83 2.30 1.23 1.17
N LYS A 84 1.52 0.16 0.96
CA LYS A 84 1.95 -1.23 1.19
C LYS A 84 3.18 -1.59 0.35
N ILE A 85 3.24 -1.17 -0.90
CA ILE A 85 4.42 -1.36 -1.77
C ILE A 85 5.64 -0.64 -1.18
N ASN A 86 5.49 0.61 -0.73
CA ASN A 86 6.59 1.37 -0.15
C ASN A 86 7.08 0.79 1.18
N LEU A 87 6.16 0.39 2.07
CA LEU A 87 6.49 -0.31 3.31
C LEU A 87 7.23 -1.61 3.04
N ASN A 88 6.80 -2.37 2.02
CA ASN A 88 7.52 -3.57 1.58
C ASN A 88 8.92 -3.23 1.10
N LYS A 89 9.12 -2.17 0.31
CA LYS A 89 10.46 -1.75 -0.14
C LYS A 89 11.38 -1.35 1.02
N GLN A 90 10.86 -0.59 1.99
CA GLN A 90 11.61 -0.27 3.19
C GLN A 90 12.00 -1.54 3.94
N LYS A 91 11.04 -2.45 4.15
CA LYS A 91 11.30 -3.68 4.88
C LYS A 91 12.30 -4.58 4.18
N ILE A 92 12.24 -4.66 2.85
CA ILE A 92 13.24 -5.32 2.02
C ILE A 92 14.62 -4.70 2.23
N ALA A 93 14.73 -3.37 2.21
CA ALA A 93 16.00 -2.70 2.42
C ALA A 93 16.59 -2.97 3.82
N GLU A 94 15.78 -2.94 4.87
CA GLU A 94 16.17 -3.35 6.23
C GLU A 94 16.67 -4.80 6.24
N ASN A 95 15.90 -5.72 5.66
CA ASN A 95 16.24 -7.13 5.62
C ASN A 95 17.56 -7.40 4.88
N ILE A 96 17.80 -6.72 3.75
CA ILE A 96 19.07 -6.83 3.03
C ILE A 96 20.21 -6.24 3.85
N GLY A 97 19.99 -5.13 4.55
CA GLY A 97 20.98 -4.54 5.47
C GLY A 97 21.40 -5.50 6.60
N ASP A 98 20.42 -6.15 7.20
CA ASP A 98 20.63 -7.18 8.22
C ASP A 98 21.40 -8.38 7.66
N LEU A 99 21.01 -8.89 6.48
CA LEU A 99 21.69 -10.00 5.83
C LEU A 99 23.15 -9.66 5.52
N LYS A 100 23.43 -8.47 4.97
CA LYS A 100 24.79 -7.98 4.74
C LYS A 100 25.59 -7.92 6.04
N THR A 101 24.97 -7.47 7.14
CA THR A 101 25.62 -7.40 8.45
C THR A 101 25.94 -8.80 9.01
N LYS A 102 25.05 -9.77 8.81
CA LYS A 102 25.27 -11.18 9.19
C LYS A 102 26.41 -11.80 8.38
N LEU A 103 26.43 -11.61 7.06
CA LEU A 103 27.50 -12.12 6.19
C LEU A 103 28.87 -11.51 6.55
N LYS A 104 28.94 -10.20 6.82
CA LYS A 104 30.17 -9.51 7.26
C LYS A 104 30.77 -10.06 8.55
N ARG A 105 29.96 -10.66 9.42
CA ARG A 105 30.40 -11.25 10.70
C ARG A 105 30.90 -12.68 10.55
N SER A 106 30.63 -13.32 9.42
CA SER A 106 31.15 -14.65 9.13
C SER A 106 32.64 -14.56 8.78
N SER A 107 33.40 -15.58 9.19
CA SER A 107 34.78 -15.78 8.75
C SER A 107 34.90 -16.76 7.57
N SER A 108 33.78 -17.24 7.00
CA SER A 108 33.79 -18.18 5.87
C SER A 108 33.96 -17.48 4.52
N ASP A 109 34.77 -18.08 3.65
CA ASP A 109 35.03 -17.55 2.30
C ASP A 109 33.75 -17.39 1.47
N HIS A 110 32.86 -18.38 1.51
CA HIS A 110 31.58 -18.31 0.81
C HIS A 110 30.69 -17.16 1.30
N ALA A 111 30.79 -16.76 2.57
CA ALA A 111 30.01 -15.64 3.09
C ALA A 111 30.55 -14.29 2.61
N PHE A 112 31.88 -14.15 2.44
CA PHE A 112 32.48 -12.98 1.81
C PHE A 112 32.05 -12.86 0.35
N GLU A 113 32.08 -13.96 -0.40
CA GLU A 113 31.67 -13.94 -1.81
C GLU A 113 30.17 -13.63 -1.97
N LEU A 114 29.32 -14.22 -1.13
CA LEU A 114 27.88 -13.88 -1.08
C LEU A 114 27.66 -12.40 -0.79
N LEU A 115 28.44 -11.80 0.11
CA LEU A 115 28.35 -10.38 0.44
C LEU A 115 28.71 -9.48 -0.76
N GLU A 116 29.79 -9.79 -1.47
CA GLU A 116 30.18 -9.04 -2.68
C GLU A 116 29.07 -9.06 -3.73
N ARG A 117 28.52 -10.25 -4.00
CA ARG A 117 27.42 -10.43 -4.94
C ARG A 117 26.16 -9.68 -4.50
N LEU A 118 25.82 -9.77 -3.21
CA LEU A 118 24.68 -9.06 -2.62
C LEU A 118 24.84 -7.52 -2.69
N ASN A 119 26.06 -7.01 -2.69
CA ASN A 119 26.32 -5.58 -2.89
C ASN A 119 26.09 -5.11 -4.33
N SER A 120 26.25 -6.00 -5.31
CA SER A 120 26.01 -5.70 -6.72
C SER A 120 24.54 -5.81 -7.15
N LEU A 121 23.69 -6.42 -6.33
CA LEU A 121 22.28 -6.66 -6.65
C LEU A 121 21.43 -5.38 -6.62
N PRO A 122 20.51 -5.19 -7.60
CA PRO A 122 19.57 -4.09 -7.58
C PRO A 122 18.43 -4.35 -6.59
N ILE A 123 18.65 -4.05 -5.29
CA ILE A 123 17.68 -4.27 -4.20
C ILE A 123 16.28 -3.70 -4.51
N LYS A 124 16.23 -2.58 -5.24
CA LYS A 124 14.99 -1.91 -5.66
C LYS A 124 14.06 -2.78 -6.51
N ASP A 125 14.59 -3.81 -7.17
CA ASP A 125 13.86 -4.70 -8.06
C ASP A 125 13.33 -5.95 -7.32
N LEU A 126 13.74 -6.14 -6.07
CA LEU A 126 13.23 -7.22 -5.21
C LEU A 126 11.77 -6.93 -4.81
N LYS A 127 10.98 -8.00 -4.84
CA LYS A 127 9.59 -8.06 -4.42
C LYS A 127 9.49 -8.82 -3.09
N TRP A 128 8.40 -8.61 -2.38
CA TRP A 128 8.17 -9.23 -1.07
C TRP A 128 8.18 -10.77 -1.11
N ASN A 129 7.86 -11.36 -2.26
CA ASN A 129 7.81 -12.81 -2.47
C ASN A 129 9.14 -13.41 -2.97
N ASP A 130 10.18 -12.59 -3.18
CA ASP A 130 11.52 -13.11 -3.40
C ASP A 130 12.09 -13.64 -2.07
N PRO A 131 12.64 -14.87 -1.98
CA PRO A 131 13.19 -15.38 -0.71
C PRO A 131 14.23 -14.43 -0.09
N LEU A 132 15.04 -13.79 -0.94
CA LEU A 132 16.08 -12.85 -0.53
C LEU A 132 15.51 -11.61 0.18
N ALA A 133 14.31 -11.16 -0.18
CA ALA A 133 13.61 -10.07 0.51
C ALA A 133 13.31 -10.39 1.97
N SER A 134 13.26 -11.67 2.34
CA SER A 134 13.04 -12.17 3.70
C SER A 134 14.32 -12.70 4.35
N GLN A 135 15.50 -12.26 3.88
CA GLN A 135 16.82 -12.69 4.35
C GLN A 135 17.16 -14.17 4.06
N VAL A 136 16.43 -14.83 3.16
CA VAL A 136 16.66 -16.24 2.81
C VAL A 136 17.53 -16.33 1.55
N ILE A 137 18.66 -17.02 1.66
CA ILE A 137 19.50 -17.38 0.50
C ILE A 137 19.15 -18.82 0.13
N SER A 138 18.54 -19.01 -1.04
CA SER A 138 18.22 -20.34 -1.58
C SER A 138 19.40 -20.86 -2.41
N ASP A 139 19.61 -22.17 -2.35
CA ASP A 139 20.44 -22.97 -3.23
C ASP A 139 20.14 -22.75 -4.72
N GLU A 140 18.86 -22.55 -5.08
CA GLU A 140 18.44 -22.28 -6.46
C GLU A 140 18.66 -20.81 -6.88
N SER A 141 19.10 -19.95 -5.97
CA SER A 141 19.26 -18.52 -6.28
C SER A 141 20.47 -18.27 -7.18
N LYS A 142 20.36 -17.26 -8.05
CA LYS A 142 21.50 -16.75 -8.84
C LYS A 142 22.67 -16.26 -7.98
N LEU A 143 22.44 -15.97 -6.70
CA LEU A 143 23.52 -15.66 -5.77
C LEU A 143 24.41 -16.87 -5.51
N VAL A 144 23.81 -18.05 -5.33
CA VAL A 144 24.49 -19.31 -5.02
C VAL A 144 25.04 -19.96 -6.28
N GLN A 145 24.24 -20.07 -7.35
CA GLN A 145 24.63 -20.70 -8.62
C GLN A 145 25.84 -20.06 -9.31
N ASN A 146 26.15 -18.81 -8.96
CA ASN A 146 27.28 -18.11 -9.54
C ASN A 146 28.50 -18.12 -8.62
N LEU A 147 28.44 -18.71 -7.42
CA LEU A 147 29.58 -18.78 -6.50
C LEU A 147 30.76 -19.53 -7.13
N GLU A 148 31.98 -19.28 -6.63
CA GLU A 148 33.12 -20.13 -6.95
C GLU A 148 32.86 -21.56 -6.47
N GLU A 149 33.38 -22.56 -7.19
CA GLU A 149 33.08 -23.98 -6.95
C GLU A 149 33.30 -24.40 -5.48
N ALA A 150 34.38 -23.91 -4.86
CA ALA A 150 34.67 -24.19 -3.46
C ALA A 150 33.64 -23.55 -2.51
N SER A 151 33.24 -22.30 -2.78
CA SER A 151 32.23 -21.56 -2.03
C SER A 151 30.84 -22.19 -2.18
N GLU A 152 30.46 -22.55 -3.40
CA GLU A 152 29.20 -23.24 -3.71
C GLU A 152 29.13 -24.57 -2.96
N LYS A 153 30.18 -25.39 -3.07
CA LYS A 153 30.24 -26.68 -2.39
C LYS A 153 30.14 -26.54 -0.87
N SER A 154 30.78 -25.52 -0.29
CA SER A 154 30.69 -25.21 1.14
C SER A 154 29.29 -24.78 1.53
N PHE A 155 28.63 -23.93 0.74
CA PHE A 155 27.26 -23.50 0.97
C PHE A 155 26.25 -24.66 0.87
N MET A 156 26.44 -25.56 -0.09
CA MET A 156 25.55 -26.71 -0.36
C MET A 156 25.77 -27.89 0.58
N GLU A 157 26.81 -27.87 1.43
CA GLU A 157 27.13 -28.98 2.33
C GLU A 157 25.95 -29.40 3.23
N PRO A 158 25.21 -28.49 3.89
CA PRO A 158 24.06 -28.87 4.70
C PRO A 158 22.95 -29.53 3.87
N PHE A 159 22.66 -29.00 2.67
CA PHE A 159 21.66 -29.56 1.76
C PHE A 159 22.00 -31.00 1.38
N ASN A 160 23.24 -31.24 0.96
CA ASN A 160 23.72 -32.56 0.57
C ASN A 160 23.68 -33.59 1.72
N LYS A 161 23.77 -33.15 2.98
CA LYS A 161 23.68 -34.02 4.17
C LYS A 161 22.25 -34.35 4.60
N MET A 162 21.26 -33.63 4.07
CA MET A 162 19.84 -33.82 4.38
C MET A 162 19.10 -34.65 3.33
N GLN A 163 19.76 -35.02 2.24
CA GLN A 163 19.27 -35.97 1.23
C GLN A 163 19.47 -37.42 1.67
#